data_AF-A0AAV8YH29-F1
#
_entry.id   AF-A0AAV8YH29-F1
#
_cell.length_a   1.000
_cell.length_b   1.000
_cell.length_c   1.000
_cell.angle_alpha   90.00
_cell.angle_beta   90.00
_cell.angle_gamma   90.00
#
_symmetry.space_group_name_H-M   'P 1'
#
loop_
_entity.id
_entity.type
_entity.pdbx_description
1 polymer ?
#
loop_
_entity_poly.entity_id
_entity_poly.type
_entity_poly.pdbx_seq_one_letter_code
_entity_poly.pdbx_strand_id
1 'polypeptide(L)'
;MKYVDLLKTVRQTVNPIEIGVEVQNIKKTRSGELLLTVQNGAEKLEALQKEIKEKIPEATTSRLTSKKVLHIKDLNEVSTTEEIREAISSAISVKPEIVEVRALRPAYAGRQNVTVVLVETDAVKLTNMGRVKIGWTKCRVIERKTELKCFRCWEYGHTRVQCKGPDREHLCLKCSQEGHKAAVCKNKAYCVHCNNEGHQSGSPKCPKDNEGRKSEAPRPTVNN
;
A
#
# COMPACT_ATOMS: atom_id res chain seq x y z
N MET A 1 20.63 10.63 -18.63
CA MET A 1 22.00 10.28 -18.22
C MET A 1 22.13 8.79 -17.91
N LYS A 2 23.26 8.14 -18.25
CA LYS A 2 23.54 6.75 -17.84
C LYS A 2 24.01 6.73 -16.37
N TYR A 3 23.71 5.65 -15.66
CA TYR A 3 24.03 5.45 -14.24
C TYR A 3 25.48 5.80 -13.86
N VAL A 4 26.44 5.41 -14.69
CA VAL A 4 27.87 5.60 -14.43
C VAL A 4 28.27 7.08 -14.51
N ASP A 5 27.67 7.82 -15.44
CA ASP A 5 27.93 9.25 -15.60
C ASP A 5 27.30 10.03 -14.44
N LEU A 6 26.10 9.64 -14.03
CA LEU A 6 25.41 10.21 -12.86
C LEU A 6 26.19 9.96 -11.55
N LEU A 7 26.75 8.77 -11.38
CA LEU A 7 27.61 8.44 -10.22
C LEU A 7 28.92 9.24 -10.23
N LYS A 8 29.53 9.45 -11.40
CA LYS A 8 30.75 10.27 -11.53
C LYS A 8 30.45 11.74 -11.19
N THR A 9 29.37 12.30 -11.74
CA THR A 9 28.94 13.66 -11.41
C THR A 9 28.65 13.79 -9.92
N VAL A 10 27.85 12.89 -9.33
CA VAL A 10 27.53 12.97 -7.89
C VAL A 10 28.79 12.87 -7.01
N ARG A 11 29.74 12.00 -7.34
CA ARG A 11 31.02 11.90 -6.59
C ARG A 11 31.91 13.13 -6.73
N GLN A 12 31.84 13.83 -7.85
CA GLN A 12 32.66 15.02 -8.11
C GLN A 12 32.05 16.28 -7.52
N THR A 13 30.72 16.38 -7.49
CA THR A 13 30.03 17.61 -7.09
C THR A 13 29.52 17.59 -5.66
N VAL A 14 29.32 16.41 -5.07
CA VAL A 14 28.76 16.25 -3.72
C VAL A 14 29.79 15.56 -2.84
N ASN A 15 30.24 16.26 -1.78
CA ASN A 15 31.05 15.71 -0.71
C ASN A 15 30.14 15.41 0.50
N PRO A 16 29.70 14.16 0.68
CA PRO A 16 28.78 13.82 1.76
C PRO A 16 29.41 14.08 3.14
N ILE A 17 30.74 14.02 3.23
CA ILE A 17 31.52 14.23 4.46
C ILE A 17 31.42 15.67 4.96
N GLU A 18 31.43 16.67 4.07
CA GLU A 18 31.30 18.09 4.45
C GLU A 18 29.88 18.44 4.94
N ILE A 19 28.88 17.69 4.45
CA ILE A 19 27.48 17.78 4.88
C ILE A 19 27.26 16.96 6.19
N GLY A 20 28.30 16.29 6.68
CA GLY A 20 28.24 15.41 7.83
C GLY A 20 27.36 14.19 7.61
N VAL A 21 27.23 13.73 6.35
CA VAL A 21 26.47 12.58 5.85
C VAL A 21 27.38 11.41 5.50
N GLU A 22 27.25 10.32 6.26
CA GLU A 22 27.95 9.09 5.98
C GLU A 22 27.12 8.21 5.03
N VAL A 23 27.63 7.97 3.82
CA VAL A 23 27.00 7.09 2.82
C VAL A 23 27.42 5.66 3.12
N GLN A 24 26.49 4.84 3.60
CA GLN A 24 26.74 3.43 3.90
C GLN A 24 26.75 2.55 2.65
N ASN A 25 25.86 2.84 1.69
CA ASN A 25 25.67 1.96 0.56
C ASN A 25 25.25 2.73 -0.69
N ILE A 26 25.77 2.31 -1.82
CA ILE A 26 25.43 2.83 -3.14
C ILE A 26 25.03 1.65 -4.01
N LYS A 27 23.78 1.62 -4.46
CA LYS A 27 23.25 0.56 -5.32
C LYS A 27 22.65 1.12 -6.59
N LYS A 28 22.70 0.31 -7.65
CA LYS A 28 21.94 0.55 -8.87
C LYS A 28 20.57 -0.11 -8.73
N THR A 29 19.48 0.63 -8.95
CA THR A 29 18.13 0.04 -9.01
C THR A 29 17.93 -0.71 -10.34
N ARG A 30 16.91 -1.57 -10.42
CA ARG A 30 16.59 -2.32 -11.65
C ARG A 30 16.23 -1.40 -12.83
N SER A 31 15.70 -0.22 -12.52
CA SER A 31 15.41 0.91 -13.43
C SER A 31 16.65 1.67 -13.87
N GLY A 32 17.83 1.40 -13.29
CA GLY A 32 19.08 2.09 -13.60
C GLY A 32 19.32 3.38 -12.81
N GLU A 33 18.56 3.62 -11.75
CA GLU A 33 18.69 4.79 -10.87
C GLU A 33 19.75 4.55 -9.79
N LEU A 34 20.19 5.64 -9.17
CA LEU A 34 21.17 5.64 -8.08
C LEU A 34 20.46 5.61 -6.73
N LEU A 35 20.62 4.53 -5.97
CA LEU A 35 20.12 4.40 -4.60
C LEU A 35 21.25 4.64 -3.60
N LEU A 36 21.11 5.70 -2.80
CA LEU A 36 22.02 6.04 -1.72
C LEU A 36 21.40 5.67 -0.37
N THR A 37 22.08 4.85 0.41
CA THR A 37 21.76 4.61 1.82
C THR A 37 22.70 5.46 2.67
N VAL A 38 22.14 6.35 3.48
CA VAL A 38 22.90 7.25 4.34
C VAL A 38 22.54 7.02 5.80
N GLN A 39 23.53 7.10 6.67
CA GLN A 39 23.34 6.99 8.11
C GLN A 39 23.19 8.41 8.66
N ASN A 40 21.96 8.96 8.64
CA ASN A 40 21.63 10.24 9.29
C ASN A 40 20.13 10.55 9.33
N GLY A 41 19.76 11.46 10.23
CA GLY A 41 18.39 11.96 10.42
C GLY A 41 17.82 12.72 9.21
N ALA A 42 16.50 12.95 9.23
CA ALA A 42 15.73 13.50 8.12
C ALA A 42 16.21 14.88 7.63
N GLU A 43 16.74 15.73 8.52
CA GLU A 43 17.17 17.09 8.19
C GLU A 43 18.39 17.11 7.24
N LYS A 44 19.38 16.23 7.48
CA LYS A 44 20.57 16.13 6.63
C LYS A 44 20.28 15.51 5.26
N LEU A 45 19.23 14.69 5.17
CA LEU A 45 18.73 14.16 3.91
C LEU A 45 18.09 15.25 3.04
N GLU A 46 17.37 16.18 3.64
CA GLU A 46 16.78 17.32 2.93
C GLU A 46 17.86 18.29 2.43
N ALA A 47 18.90 18.54 3.23
CA ALA A 47 20.07 19.31 2.81
C ALA A 47 20.77 18.66 1.60
N LEU A 48 21.00 17.35 1.65
CA LEU A 48 21.58 16.59 0.53
C LEU A 48 20.68 16.64 -0.72
N GLN A 49 19.36 16.57 -0.56
CA GLN A 49 18.42 16.68 -1.69
C GLN A 49 18.44 18.06 -2.33
N LYS A 50 18.52 19.12 -1.52
CA LYS A 50 18.59 20.51 -2.00
C LYS A 50 19.88 20.74 -2.78
N GLU A 51 21.00 20.30 -2.25
CA GLU A 51 22.30 20.48 -2.89
C GLU A 51 22.43 19.65 -4.18
N ILE A 52 21.88 18.44 -4.22
CA ILE A 52 21.82 17.65 -5.46
C ILE A 52 20.91 18.34 -6.50
N LYS A 53 19.80 18.96 -6.11
CA LYS A 53 18.93 19.71 -7.04
C LYS A 53 19.58 20.98 -7.57
N GLU A 54 20.33 21.70 -6.73
CA GLU A 54 21.06 22.91 -7.13
C GLU A 54 22.21 22.57 -8.08
N LYS A 55 22.94 21.48 -7.83
CA LYS A 55 24.12 21.09 -8.62
C LYS A 55 23.78 20.22 -9.84
N ILE A 56 22.64 19.52 -9.82
CA ILE A 56 22.18 18.66 -10.91
C ILE A 56 20.68 18.91 -11.14
N PRO A 57 20.31 19.94 -11.92
CA PRO A 57 18.91 20.28 -12.17
C PRO A 57 18.13 19.19 -12.92
N GLU A 58 18.82 18.28 -13.62
CA GLU A 58 18.21 17.11 -14.28
C GLU A 58 17.92 15.92 -13.33
N ALA A 59 18.42 15.96 -12.08
CA ALA A 59 18.28 14.85 -11.15
C ALA A 59 17.04 14.99 -10.27
N THR A 60 16.06 14.12 -10.48
CA THR A 60 14.94 13.95 -9.56
C THR A 60 15.39 13.15 -8.35
N THR A 61 15.62 13.82 -7.22
CA THR A 61 15.88 13.15 -5.94
C THR A 61 14.57 12.83 -5.24
N SER A 62 14.39 11.57 -4.85
CA SER A 62 13.26 11.15 -4.02
C SER A 62 13.75 10.35 -2.83
N ARG A 63 13.12 10.56 -1.68
CA ARG A 63 13.35 9.72 -0.50
C ARG A 63 12.49 8.47 -0.64
N LEU A 64 13.10 7.31 -0.48
CA LEU A 64 12.33 6.07 -0.25
C LEU A 64 11.67 6.16 1.11
N THR A 65 10.39 6.49 1.10
CA THR A 65 9.51 6.45 2.26
C THR A 65 8.58 5.25 2.16
N SER A 66 8.32 4.60 3.29
CA SER A 66 7.27 3.61 3.40
C SER A 66 5.94 4.30 3.11
N LYS A 67 5.18 3.73 2.18
CA LYS A 67 3.84 4.18 1.83
C LYS A 67 2.82 3.21 2.43
N LYS A 68 1.73 3.76 2.97
CA LYS A 68 0.58 3.01 3.46
C LYS A 68 -0.65 3.29 2.60
N VAL A 69 -1.51 2.28 2.47
CA VAL A 69 -2.75 2.37 1.71
C VAL A 69 -3.91 2.54 2.69
N LEU A 70 -4.71 3.58 2.49
CA LEU A 70 -5.89 3.89 3.28
C LEU A 70 -7.16 3.76 2.45
N HIS A 71 -8.23 3.36 3.10
CA HIS A 71 -9.59 3.34 2.58
C HIS A 71 -10.41 4.41 3.27
N ILE A 72 -10.91 5.37 2.50
CA ILE A 72 -11.86 6.36 3.00
C ILE A 72 -13.25 5.94 2.53
N LYS A 73 -14.17 5.77 3.49
CA LYS A 73 -15.53 5.30 3.27
C LYS A 73 -16.56 6.39 3.57
N ASP A 74 -17.76 6.17 3.05
CA ASP A 74 -18.94 7.04 3.23
C ASP A 74 -18.81 8.42 2.57
N LEU A 75 -18.11 8.48 1.43
CA LEU A 75 -18.12 9.66 0.57
C LEU A 75 -19.48 9.80 -0.11
N ASN A 76 -19.84 11.03 -0.47
CA ASN A 76 -21.01 11.28 -1.29
C ASN A 76 -20.70 10.91 -2.75
N GLU A 77 -21.73 10.67 -3.55
CA GLU A 77 -21.60 10.34 -4.97
C GLU A 77 -20.94 11.45 -5.83
N VAL A 78 -21.03 12.69 -5.36
CA VAL A 78 -20.53 13.89 -6.07
C VAL A 78 -19.07 14.21 -5.70
N SER A 79 -18.49 13.53 -4.71
CA SER A 79 -17.13 13.83 -4.24
C SER A 79 -16.08 13.59 -5.32
N THR A 80 -15.28 14.60 -5.64
CA THR A 80 -14.25 14.53 -6.68
C THR A 80 -12.88 14.18 -6.11
N THR A 81 -11.95 13.73 -6.97
CA THR A 81 -10.57 13.44 -6.54
C THR A 81 -9.83 14.66 -6.02
N GLU A 82 -10.15 15.86 -6.51
CA GLU A 82 -9.54 17.12 -6.13
C GLU A 82 -9.98 17.54 -4.72
N GLU A 83 -11.29 17.52 -4.47
CA GLU A 83 -11.87 17.81 -3.16
C GLU A 83 -11.31 16.86 -2.07
N ILE A 84 -11.19 15.57 -2.40
CA ILE A 84 -10.59 14.57 -1.50
C ILE A 84 -9.13 14.91 -1.21
N ARG A 85 -8.37 15.30 -2.23
CA ARG A 85 -6.95 15.63 -2.10
C ARG A 85 -6.74 16.86 -1.21
N GLU A 86 -7.53 17.92 -1.42
CA GLU A 86 -7.47 19.16 -0.64
C GLU A 86 -7.90 18.94 0.81
N ALA A 87 -8.98 18.18 1.03
CA ALA A 87 -9.45 17.87 2.37
C ALA A 87 -8.42 17.07 3.18
N ILE A 88 -7.77 16.08 2.56
CA ILE A 88 -6.70 15.29 3.21
C ILE A 88 -5.45 16.16 3.45
N SER A 89 -5.07 16.97 2.46
CA SER A 89 -3.96 17.91 2.54
C SER A 89 -4.14 18.89 3.71
N SER A 90 -5.35 19.46 3.85
CA SER A 90 -5.71 20.36 4.93
C SER A 90 -5.73 19.67 6.29
N ALA A 91 -6.25 18.43 6.36
CA ALA A 91 -6.35 17.68 7.61
C ALA A 91 -4.99 17.26 8.20
N ILE A 92 -3.97 17.04 7.34
CA ILE A 92 -2.65 16.56 7.77
C ILE A 92 -1.58 17.67 7.64
N SER A 93 -1.94 18.84 7.11
CA SER A 93 -1.05 19.97 6.81
C SER A 93 0.12 19.56 5.89
N VAL A 94 -0.19 18.80 4.84
CA VAL A 94 0.80 18.30 3.86
C VAL A 94 0.47 18.79 2.47
N LYS A 95 1.48 18.87 1.59
CA LYS A 95 1.26 19.27 0.18
C LYS A 95 0.36 18.27 -0.56
N PRO A 96 -0.55 18.74 -1.43
CA PRO A 96 -1.50 17.87 -2.13
C PRO A 96 -0.82 16.87 -3.09
N GLU A 97 0.39 17.18 -3.59
CA GLU A 97 1.16 16.32 -4.49
C GLU A 97 1.57 14.98 -3.86
N ILE A 98 1.70 14.92 -2.54
CA ILE A 98 2.10 13.71 -1.81
C ILE A 98 0.91 12.73 -1.72
N VAL A 99 -0.31 13.23 -1.91
CA VAL A 99 -1.56 12.48 -1.75
C VAL A 99 -1.93 11.81 -3.07
N GLU A 100 -1.59 10.52 -3.19
CA GLU A 100 -1.96 9.70 -4.34
C GLU A 100 -3.36 9.12 -4.15
N VAL A 101 -4.33 9.68 -4.87
CA VAL A 101 -5.71 9.16 -4.92
C VAL A 101 -5.82 8.19 -6.10
N ARG A 102 -6.11 6.91 -5.82
CA ARG A 102 -6.11 5.87 -6.87
C ARG A 102 -7.41 5.81 -7.65
N ALA A 103 -8.51 5.43 -7.00
CA ALA A 103 -9.79 5.25 -7.66
C ALA A 103 -10.94 5.40 -6.66
N LEU A 104 -11.98 6.13 -7.08
CA LEU A 104 -13.29 6.12 -6.45
C LEU A 104 -14.05 4.89 -6.94
N ARG A 105 -14.76 4.24 -6.03
CA ARG A 105 -15.63 3.11 -6.33
C ARG A 105 -17.01 3.37 -5.71
N PRO A 106 -18.10 3.10 -6.45
CA PRO A 106 -19.43 3.20 -5.89
C PRO A 106 -19.58 2.21 -4.72
N ALA A 107 -20.37 2.62 -3.73
CA ALA A 107 -20.72 1.88 -2.53
C ALA A 107 -22.24 1.87 -2.37
N TYR A 108 -22.72 1.10 -1.39
CA TYR A 108 -24.16 0.97 -1.12
C TYR A 108 -24.81 2.31 -0.75
N ALA A 109 -26.05 2.51 -1.20
CA ALA A 109 -26.89 3.67 -0.91
C ALA A 109 -26.34 5.03 -1.42
N GLY A 110 -25.90 5.10 -2.68
CA GLY A 110 -25.48 6.37 -3.30
C GLY A 110 -24.21 6.97 -2.67
N ARG A 111 -23.36 6.12 -2.10
CA ARG A 111 -22.08 6.51 -1.50
C ARG A 111 -20.92 6.10 -2.37
N GLN A 112 -19.74 6.63 -2.08
CA GLN A 112 -18.49 6.24 -2.70
C GLN A 112 -17.43 5.87 -1.66
N ASN A 113 -16.49 5.04 -2.08
CA ASN A 113 -15.28 4.71 -1.32
C ASN A 113 -14.08 5.06 -2.18
N VAL A 114 -13.01 5.55 -1.57
CA VAL A 114 -11.76 5.86 -2.28
C VAL A 114 -10.59 5.15 -1.61
N THR A 115 -9.59 4.83 -2.42
CA THR A 115 -8.30 4.32 -1.94
C THR A 115 -7.25 5.41 -2.10
N VAL A 116 -6.59 5.76 -1.01
CA VAL A 116 -5.54 6.79 -0.96
C VAL A 116 -4.24 6.13 -0.53
N VAL A 117 -3.13 6.55 -1.13
CA VAL A 117 -1.79 6.15 -0.73
C VAL A 117 -1.06 7.36 -0.18
N LEU A 118 -0.54 7.22 1.04
CA LEU A 118 0.18 8.27 1.76
C LEU A 118 1.49 7.72 2.32
N VAL A 119 2.39 8.64 2.68
CA VAL A 119 3.57 8.30 3.49
C VAL A 119 3.11 7.78 4.86
N GLU A 120 3.83 6.82 5.43
CA GLU A 120 3.47 6.15 6.68
C GLU A 120 3.18 7.13 7.82
N THR A 121 3.99 8.18 8.00
CA THR A 121 3.80 9.20 9.04
C THR A 121 2.45 9.90 8.92
N ASP A 122 2.08 10.26 7.70
CA ASP A 122 0.84 10.99 7.42
C ASP A 122 -0.37 10.06 7.45
N ALA A 123 -0.18 8.82 6.99
CA ALA A 123 -1.19 7.78 7.06
C ALA A 123 -1.55 7.46 8.52
N VAL A 124 -0.56 7.41 9.42
CA VAL A 124 -0.79 7.18 10.86
C VAL A 124 -1.56 8.36 11.47
N LYS A 125 -1.20 9.61 11.15
CA LYS A 125 -1.98 10.79 11.60
C LYS A 125 -3.45 10.70 11.16
N LEU A 126 -3.69 10.40 9.88
CA LEU A 126 -5.04 10.29 9.33
C LEU A 126 -5.83 9.12 9.93
N THR A 127 -5.16 8.00 10.18
CA THR A 127 -5.77 6.81 10.81
C THR A 127 -6.10 7.07 12.28
N ASN A 128 -5.25 7.78 13.01
CA ASN A 128 -5.48 8.16 14.42
C ASN A 128 -6.65 9.14 14.57
N MET A 129 -6.86 10.04 13.60
CA MET A 129 -8.07 10.87 13.57
C MET A 129 -9.33 10.05 13.32
N GLY A 130 -9.22 8.93 12.59
CA GLY A 130 -10.29 7.97 12.31
C GLY A 130 -11.40 8.47 11.38
N ARG A 131 -11.61 9.79 11.29
CA ARG A 131 -12.54 10.45 10.38
C ARG A 131 -11.94 11.72 9.80
N VAL A 132 -12.29 12.00 8.55
CA VAL A 132 -11.91 13.23 7.84
C VAL A 132 -13.15 13.88 7.27
N LYS A 133 -13.23 15.22 7.35
CA LYS A 133 -14.31 15.98 6.72
C LYS A 133 -13.94 16.22 5.26
N ILE A 134 -14.76 15.73 4.34
CA ILE A 134 -14.61 15.94 2.91
C ILE A 134 -15.92 16.57 2.44
N GLY A 135 -15.83 17.80 1.92
CA GLY A 135 -16.99 18.66 1.70
C GLY A 135 -17.79 18.84 2.99
N TRP A 136 -19.05 18.39 2.98
CA TRP A 136 -19.95 18.45 4.15
C TRP A 136 -20.03 17.14 4.94
N THR A 137 -19.40 16.06 4.46
CA THR A 137 -19.55 14.72 5.04
C THR A 137 -18.34 14.34 5.89
N LYS A 138 -18.59 13.76 7.07
CA LYS A 138 -17.56 13.13 7.89
C LYS A 138 -17.33 11.69 7.42
N CYS A 139 -16.25 11.48 6.68
CA CYS A 139 -15.89 10.20 6.07
C CYS A 139 -15.01 9.38 7.02
N ARG A 140 -15.18 8.05 7.04
CA ARG A 140 -14.37 7.15 7.88
C ARG A 140 -13.07 6.79 7.20
N VAL A 141 -11.96 6.84 7.93
CA VAL A 141 -10.64 6.44 7.45
C VAL A 141 -10.26 5.10 8.06
N ILE A 142 -9.87 4.15 7.22
CA ILE A 142 -9.47 2.81 7.63
C ILE A 142 -8.15 2.47 6.95
N GLU A 143 -7.14 2.08 7.72
CA GLU A 143 -5.90 1.54 7.16
C GLU A 143 -6.16 0.19 6.51
N ARG A 144 -5.74 0.04 5.25
CA ARG A 144 -5.80 -1.25 4.57
C ARG A 144 -4.62 -2.10 5.02
N LYS A 145 -4.86 -2.96 6.01
CA LYS A 145 -3.91 -4.02 6.33
C LYS A 145 -3.95 -5.04 5.18
N THR A 146 -2.85 -5.10 4.42
CA THR A 146 -2.72 -6.14 3.40
C THR A 146 -2.27 -7.40 4.11
N GLU A 147 -3.20 -8.30 4.37
CA GLU A 147 -2.86 -9.60 4.92
C GLU A 147 -2.10 -10.40 3.87
N LEU A 148 -0.88 -10.80 4.23
CA LEU A 148 -0.04 -11.65 3.41
C LEU A 148 -0.71 -13.01 3.28
N LYS A 149 -1.29 -13.28 2.11
CA LYS A 149 -1.82 -14.60 1.76
C LYS A 149 -0.75 -15.40 1.03
N CYS A 150 -0.43 -16.58 1.53
CA CYS A 150 0.42 -17.53 0.85
C CYS A 150 -0.34 -18.16 -0.31
N PHE A 151 0.14 -17.99 -1.55
CA PHE A 151 -0.50 -18.61 -2.71
C PHE A 151 -0.27 -20.12 -2.82
N ARG A 152 0.68 -20.66 -2.03
CA ARG A 152 1.00 -22.09 -1.99
C ARG A 152 0.02 -22.88 -1.14
N CYS A 153 -0.11 -22.54 0.14
CA CYS A 153 -1.02 -23.24 1.05
C CYS A 153 -2.38 -22.53 1.24
N TRP A 154 -2.55 -21.32 0.70
CA TRP A 154 -3.74 -20.46 0.84
C TRP A 154 -3.98 -19.86 2.22
N GLU A 155 -3.08 -20.08 3.19
CA GLU A 155 -3.14 -19.49 4.54
C GLU A 155 -2.59 -18.06 4.60
N TYR A 156 -2.91 -17.36 5.69
CA TYR A 156 -2.48 -15.99 5.95
C TYR A 156 -1.24 -15.93 6.85
N GLY A 157 -0.52 -14.82 6.80
CA GLY A 157 0.59 -14.50 7.72
C GLY A 157 1.98 -14.85 7.21
N HIS A 158 2.13 -15.48 6.04
CA HIS A 158 3.44 -15.83 5.49
C HIS A 158 3.49 -15.78 3.96
N THR A 159 4.72 -15.72 3.43
CA THR A 159 4.98 -15.75 1.98
C THR A 159 5.29 -17.16 1.49
N ARG A 160 5.26 -17.38 0.17
CA ARG A 160 5.61 -18.67 -0.46
C ARG A 160 6.98 -19.20 -0.01
N VAL A 161 7.97 -18.31 0.15
CA VAL A 161 9.34 -18.68 0.54
C VAL A 161 9.40 -19.26 1.95
N GLN A 162 8.54 -18.79 2.85
CA GLN A 162 8.48 -19.20 4.24
C GLN A 162 7.40 -20.28 4.48
N CYS A 163 6.76 -20.78 3.43
CA CYS A 163 5.64 -21.69 3.53
C CYS A 163 6.09 -23.10 3.88
N LYS A 164 5.60 -23.60 5.03
CA LYS A 164 5.72 -25.00 5.47
C LYS A 164 4.43 -25.80 5.28
N GLY A 165 3.40 -25.17 4.71
CA GLY A 165 2.09 -25.78 4.49
C GLY A 165 2.03 -26.68 3.25
N PRO A 166 0.90 -27.34 3.04
CA PRO A 166 0.68 -28.19 1.87
C PRO A 166 0.65 -27.36 0.58
N ASP A 167 1.08 -27.97 -0.52
CA ASP A 167 1.03 -27.34 -1.83
C ASP A 167 -0.36 -27.46 -2.45
N ARG A 168 -1.01 -26.33 -2.68
CA ARG A 168 -2.35 -26.21 -3.26
C ARG A 168 -2.34 -25.32 -4.51
N GLU A 169 -1.18 -24.98 -5.08
CA GLU A 169 -1.08 -24.05 -6.22
C GLU A 169 -1.77 -24.57 -7.49
N HIS A 170 -1.81 -25.90 -7.64
CA HIS A 170 -2.40 -26.61 -8.77
C HIS A 170 -3.90 -26.86 -8.58
N LEU A 171 -4.45 -26.61 -7.38
CA LEU A 171 -5.87 -26.77 -7.10
C LEU A 171 -6.67 -25.57 -7.59
N CYS A 172 -7.88 -25.84 -8.07
CA CYS A 172 -8.83 -24.81 -8.41
C CYS A 172 -9.26 -24.03 -7.15
N LEU A 173 -9.03 -22.71 -7.12
CA LEU A 173 -9.40 -21.89 -5.94
C LEU A 173 -10.87 -22.01 -5.54
N LYS A 174 -11.76 -22.26 -6.51
CA LYS A 174 -13.22 -22.35 -6.31
C LYS A 174 -13.65 -23.68 -5.68
N CYS A 175 -13.22 -24.81 -6.24
CA CYS A 175 -13.71 -26.15 -5.84
C CYS A 175 -12.63 -27.05 -5.22
N SER A 176 -11.38 -26.58 -5.17
CA SER A 176 -10.21 -27.29 -4.64
C SER A 176 -9.88 -28.62 -5.33
N GLN A 177 -10.29 -28.78 -6.59
CA GLN A 177 -9.95 -29.92 -7.44
C GLN A 177 -8.91 -29.56 -8.50
N GLU A 178 -8.21 -30.57 -9.01
CA GLU A 178 -7.18 -30.43 -10.03
C GLU A 178 -7.73 -30.31 -11.46
N GLY A 179 -6.85 -30.03 -12.42
CA GLY A 179 -7.15 -30.08 -13.85
C GLY A 179 -7.82 -28.84 -14.44
N HIS A 180 -8.15 -27.82 -13.64
CA HIS A 180 -8.74 -26.57 -14.15
C HIS A 180 -8.51 -25.36 -13.23
N LYS A 181 -8.62 -24.15 -13.82
CA LYS A 181 -8.56 -22.88 -13.08
C LYS A 181 -9.96 -22.42 -12.66
N ALA A 182 -10.02 -21.60 -11.61
CA ALA A 182 -11.28 -21.05 -11.10
C ALA A 182 -12.12 -20.30 -12.16
N ALA A 183 -11.47 -19.68 -13.15
CA ALA A 183 -12.15 -18.94 -14.23
C ALA A 183 -13.06 -19.82 -15.10
N VAL A 184 -12.73 -21.11 -15.26
CA VAL A 184 -13.51 -22.07 -16.08
C VAL A 184 -14.23 -23.11 -15.22
N CYS A 185 -14.23 -22.93 -13.90
CA CYS A 185 -14.75 -23.91 -12.95
C CYS A 185 -16.29 -23.90 -12.90
N LYS A 186 -16.90 -25.01 -13.32
CA LYS A 186 -18.36 -25.26 -13.23
C LYS A 186 -18.79 -25.90 -11.92
N ASN A 187 -17.84 -26.39 -11.12
CA ASN A 187 -18.12 -27.11 -9.87
C ASN A 187 -18.62 -26.17 -8.76
N LYS A 188 -19.26 -26.75 -7.74
CA LYS A 188 -19.68 -26.03 -6.54
C LYS A 188 -18.47 -25.48 -5.81
N ALA A 189 -18.67 -24.35 -5.14
CA ALA A 189 -17.60 -23.74 -4.35
C ALA A 189 -17.36 -24.57 -3.09
N TYR A 190 -16.09 -24.89 -2.82
CA TYR A 190 -15.64 -25.69 -1.69
C TYR A 190 -14.41 -25.05 -1.04
N CYS A 191 -14.41 -25.00 0.29
CA CYS A 191 -13.34 -24.40 1.08
C CYS A 191 -12.53 -25.47 1.83
N VAL A 192 -11.23 -25.57 1.56
CA VAL A 192 -10.32 -26.55 2.21
C VAL A 192 -9.97 -26.20 3.66
N HIS A 193 -10.28 -24.98 4.12
CA HIS A 193 -9.96 -24.59 5.49
C HIS A 193 -11.07 -25.02 6.45
N CYS A 194 -12.34 -24.80 6.09
CA CYS A 194 -13.49 -25.19 6.91
C CYS A 194 -14.19 -26.47 6.41
N ASN A 195 -13.71 -27.10 5.34
CA ASN A 195 -14.26 -28.31 4.73
C ASN A 195 -15.76 -28.21 4.37
N ASN A 196 -16.25 -27.00 4.06
CA ASN A 196 -17.65 -26.75 3.74
C ASN A 196 -17.85 -26.27 2.29
N GLU A 197 -18.99 -26.64 1.72
CA GLU A 197 -19.48 -26.09 0.45
C GLU A 197 -20.11 -24.70 0.62
N GLY A 198 -20.29 -23.97 -0.48
CA GLY A 198 -20.99 -22.68 -0.52
C GLY A 198 -20.07 -21.45 -0.55
N HIS A 199 -18.76 -21.64 -0.39
CA HIS A 199 -17.76 -20.60 -0.62
C HIS A 199 -16.39 -21.19 -0.99
N GLN A 200 -15.58 -20.38 -1.67
CA GLN A 200 -14.21 -20.73 -2.04
C GLN A 200 -13.21 -20.45 -0.90
N SER A 201 -12.04 -21.09 -0.94
CA SER A 201 -10.96 -20.89 0.03
C SER A 201 -10.41 -19.47 0.00
N GLY A 202 -10.32 -18.80 1.15
CA GLY A 202 -10.01 -17.37 1.23
C GLY A 202 -11.19 -16.48 0.86
N SER A 203 -12.44 -16.94 1.03
CA SER A 203 -13.62 -16.09 0.99
C SER A 203 -13.85 -15.43 2.37
N PRO A 204 -14.33 -14.16 2.43
CA PRO A 204 -14.76 -13.55 3.70
C PRO A 204 -15.90 -14.28 4.39
N LYS A 205 -16.56 -15.23 3.72
CA LYS A 205 -17.60 -16.09 4.28
C LYS A 205 -17.05 -17.28 5.07
N CYS A 206 -15.75 -17.59 4.98
CA CYS A 206 -15.15 -18.71 5.70
C CYS A 206 -14.87 -18.32 7.17
N PRO A 207 -15.39 -19.05 8.18
CA PRO A 207 -15.13 -18.74 9.58
C PRO A 207 -13.65 -18.80 9.95
N LYS A 208 -12.92 -19.83 9.51
CA LYS A 208 -11.48 -20.01 9.80
C LYS A 208 -10.59 -18.97 9.13
N ASP A 209 -10.90 -18.61 7.87
CA ASP A 209 -10.18 -17.50 7.22
C ASP A 209 -10.47 -16.17 7.88
N ASN A 210 -11.70 -15.99 8.39
CA ASN A 210 -12.08 -14.76 9.05
C ASN A 210 -11.37 -14.60 10.40
N GLU A 211 -11.10 -15.69 11.13
CA GLU A 211 -10.25 -15.65 12.32
C GLU A 211 -8.83 -15.18 12.01
N GLY A 212 -8.23 -15.65 10.91
CA GLY A 212 -6.96 -15.12 10.41
C GLY A 212 -7.03 -13.66 9.97
N ARG A 213 -8.23 -13.18 9.55
CA ARG A 213 -8.48 -11.80 9.11
C ARG A 213 -8.82 -10.80 10.20
N LYS A 214 -9.21 -11.26 11.39
CA LYS A 214 -9.77 -10.43 12.50
C LYS A 214 -8.78 -9.42 13.10
N SER A 215 -7.63 -9.17 12.47
CA SER A 215 -6.91 -7.91 12.68
C SER A 215 -7.63 -6.68 12.09
N GLU A 216 -8.74 -6.87 11.38
CA GLU A 216 -9.73 -5.85 11.00
C GLU A 216 -10.86 -5.72 12.04
N ALA A 217 -11.17 -4.47 12.42
CA ALA A 217 -12.33 -4.12 13.24
C ALA A 217 -13.64 -4.65 12.62
N PRO A 218 -14.63 -5.05 13.45
CA PRO A 218 -15.81 -5.77 12.97
C PRO A 218 -16.59 -4.97 11.92
N ARG A 219 -17.05 -5.67 10.86
CA ARG A 219 -18.14 -5.14 10.02
C ARG A 219 -19.35 -4.91 10.92
N PRO A 220 -20.01 -3.73 10.85
CA PRO A 220 -21.34 -3.61 11.43
C PRO A 220 -22.24 -4.63 10.71
N THR A 221 -22.69 -5.62 11.45
CA THR A 221 -23.79 -6.50 11.05
C THR A 221 -25.04 -5.66 11.01
N VAL A 222 -25.59 -5.45 9.83
CA VAL A 222 -26.94 -4.89 9.68
C VAL A 222 -27.88 -6.06 9.97
N ASN A 223 -28.43 -6.09 11.18
CA ASN A 223 -29.59 -6.95 11.45
C ASN A 223 -30.79 -6.29 10.78
N ASN A 224 -31.46 -7.09 9.95
CA ASN A 224 -32.68 -6.73 9.25
C ASN A 224 -33.87 -6.81 10.20
#